data_AF-A0A2D9KP64-F1
#
_entry.id   AF-A0A2D9KP64-F1
#
_cell.length_a   1.000
_cell.length_b   1.000
_cell.length_c   1.000
_cell.angle_alpha   90.00
_cell.angle_beta   90.00
_cell.angle_gamma   90.00
#
_symmetry.space_group_name_H-M   'P 1'
#
loop_
_entity.id
_entity.type
_entity.pdbx_description
1 polymer ?
#
loop_
_entity_poly.entity_id
_entity_poly.type
_entity_poly.pdbx_seq_one_letter_code
_entity_poly.pdbx_strand_id
1 'polypeptide(L)'
;MVLQIMEPGQAVNVDTAKKAKAVGIDLGTTHSLVAINDGEKTKILEINQSTIVPSIVALVEEEFEVGQAAKTLQKNGHKVVVSSVKRLMDPDMQQPSDALPVLDYLPYQPGEMARFKIGERLSNPIEISAEILKYLKKKTQEVLGEEVDQAVITVPAYFSERARGATRLAAKLAGWKVLRLISEPTAAAIQFGLNQQKQGLYLVFDLGGGTFDVSILNLENQVFQVVATGGDTLMGGDDVDQLIAADLKERYGLETIDKTEEKNLLAIAEDLKKQLSEVKTAEKNGHFQGQNRHFLIDFDHFSTLLRPFLSKIEHLLNQVLKSARLTKSDIKDCLLVGGSTRLKPVQNFLEKYFGKKPLTDLHPDHVVAEGAAIQARALTHGSASLLLDVIPLSLGLETMGGIVEKIIPRNSPIPAQVTQEFTTFQDNQTGMSIHVVQGEREMVADCRSLGKFSLKGIPPLPAGFAKIEVTFDVDADGLLTVSAQEKTTGAYQAIEVQPGHGLTTDEMEQMVFNGFQSAEVDMEARAKGHAWVKLQFVLKLCQKILQAKKEQPSGLADQKLQALVDEAAILTKEHGTTDMFREYANRLENYFKSDQD
;
A
#
# COMPACT_ATOMS: atom_id res chain seq x y z
N MET A 1 3.11 -35.27 -13.81
CA MET A 1 2.02 -35.26 -12.81
C MET A 1 0.86 -34.55 -13.48
N VAL A 2 -0.21 -35.27 -13.80
CA VAL A 2 -1.30 -34.79 -14.66
C VAL A 2 -2.11 -33.75 -13.89
N LEU A 3 -2.21 -32.52 -14.42
CA LEU A 3 -3.08 -31.48 -13.88
C LEU A 3 -4.54 -31.93 -14.05
N GLN A 4 -5.26 -32.05 -12.94
CA GLN A 4 -6.68 -32.35 -12.92
C GLN A 4 -7.43 -31.01 -12.85
N ILE A 5 -8.10 -30.64 -13.94
CA ILE A 5 -8.94 -29.44 -14.03
C ILE A 5 -10.24 -29.74 -13.25
N MET A 6 -10.64 -28.84 -12.33
CA MET A 6 -11.85 -28.96 -11.52
C MET A 6 -12.96 -28.04 -12.04
N GLU A 7 -14.17 -28.59 -12.21
CA GLU A 7 -15.38 -27.83 -12.57
C GLU A 7 -16.14 -27.30 -11.33
N PRO A 8 -16.94 -26.22 -11.47
CA PRO A 8 -17.64 -25.58 -10.35
C PRO A 8 -18.79 -26.45 -9.82
N GLY A 9 -18.83 -26.70 -8.52
CA GLY A 9 -20.00 -27.27 -7.83
C GLY A 9 -19.85 -28.69 -7.26
N GLN A 10 -18.70 -29.35 -7.43
CA GLN A 10 -18.42 -30.59 -6.70
C GLN A 10 -17.77 -30.29 -5.35
N ALA A 11 -18.51 -30.54 -4.26
CA ALA A 11 -17.95 -30.60 -2.92
C ALA A 11 -16.95 -31.76 -2.87
N VAL A 12 -15.65 -31.44 -2.89
CA VAL A 12 -14.63 -32.47 -2.71
C VAL A 12 -14.60 -32.85 -1.24
N ASN A 13 -15.03 -34.07 -0.97
CA ASN A 13 -14.72 -34.76 0.27
C ASN A 13 -13.24 -35.16 0.21
N VAL A 14 -12.35 -34.17 0.35
CA VAL A 14 -10.92 -34.43 0.59
C VAL A 14 -10.81 -34.81 2.05
N ASP A 15 -10.27 -36.00 2.30
CA ASP A 15 -9.87 -36.47 3.61
C ASP A 15 -9.37 -35.34 4.52
N THR A 16 -9.80 -35.38 5.77
CA THR A 16 -9.42 -34.52 6.90
C THR A 16 -7.94 -34.64 7.28
N ALA A 17 -7.04 -34.56 6.32
CA ALA A 17 -5.62 -34.32 6.53
C ALA A 17 -5.49 -32.89 7.02
N LYS A 18 -5.16 -32.71 8.31
CA LYS A 18 -4.85 -31.44 8.99
C LYS A 18 -4.47 -30.32 8.03
N LYS A 19 -5.43 -29.47 7.63
CA LYS A 19 -5.12 -28.21 6.96
C LYS A 19 -4.22 -27.43 7.91
N ALA A 20 -3.03 -27.05 7.45
CA ALA A 20 -2.05 -26.37 8.27
C ALA A 20 -2.70 -25.14 8.93
N LYS A 21 -2.64 -25.04 10.26
CA LYS A 21 -3.17 -23.88 10.97
C LYS A 21 -2.28 -22.69 10.66
N ALA A 22 -2.90 -21.60 10.24
CA ALA A 22 -2.24 -20.33 10.03
C ALA A 22 -2.72 -19.32 11.07
N VAL A 23 -1.80 -18.45 11.50
CA VAL A 23 -2.07 -17.39 12.48
C VAL A 23 -1.88 -16.02 11.87
N GLY A 24 -2.52 -15.01 12.45
CA GLY A 24 -2.22 -13.60 12.21
C GLY A 24 -1.22 -13.12 13.25
N ILE A 25 -0.15 -12.47 12.82
CA ILE A 25 0.85 -11.87 13.71
C ILE A 25 0.88 -10.38 13.47
N ASP A 26 0.58 -9.62 14.53
CA ASP A 26 0.95 -8.22 14.58
C ASP A 26 2.37 -8.09 15.13
N LEU A 27 3.33 -7.77 14.26
CA LEU A 27 4.72 -7.55 14.65
C LEU A 27 4.93 -6.06 14.89
N GLY A 28 4.50 -5.52 16.03
CA GLY A 28 4.58 -4.09 16.30
C GLY A 28 5.93 -3.61 16.86
N THR A 29 6.14 -2.29 16.83
CA THR A 29 7.38 -1.64 17.31
C THR A 29 7.60 -1.83 18.82
N THR A 30 6.54 -1.69 19.62
CA THR A 30 6.60 -1.79 21.09
C THR A 30 6.06 -3.12 21.58
N HIS A 31 5.02 -3.63 20.93
CA HIS A 31 4.36 -4.87 21.31
C HIS A 31 4.03 -5.69 20.06
N SER A 32 3.96 -7.00 20.23
CA SER A 32 3.53 -7.96 19.22
C SER A 32 2.41 -8.82 19.76
N LEU A 33 1.51 -9.25 18.87
CA LEU A 33 0.34 -10.06 19.21
C LEU A 33 0.18 -11.20 18.19
N VAL A 34 -0.44 -12.29 18.63
CA VAL A 34 -0.80 -13.41 17.76
C VAL A 34 -2.28 -13.67 17.90
N ALA A 35 -2.98 -13.78 16.77
CA ALA A 35 -4.38 -14.16 16.71
C ALA A 35 -4.58 -15.40 15.85
N ILE A 36 -5.65 -16.13 16.13
CA ILE A 36 -6.12 -17.25 15.32
C ILE A 36 -7.59 -17.07 15.00
N ASN A 37 -8.01 -17.55 13.83
CA ASN A 37 -9.41 -17.62 13.46
C ASN A 37 -9.81 -19.10 13.22
N ASP A 38 -10.68 -19.61 14.08
CA ASP A 38 -11.15 -21.01 14.03
C ASP A 38 -12.31 -21.23 13.06
N GLY A 39 -12.91 -20.15 12.55
CA GLY A 39 -13.97 -20.13 11.56
C GLY A 39 -15.25 -19.47 12.02
N GLU A 40 -15.48 -19.46 13.32
CA GLU A 40 -16.61 -18.75 13.90
C GLU A 40 -16.14 -17.47 14.58
N LYS A 41 -14.95 -17.51 15.19
CA LYS A 41 -14.41 -16.38 15.95
C LYS A 41 -12.94 -16.18 15.67
N THR A 42 -12.55 -14.90 15.67
CA THR A 42 -11.15 -14.52 15.80
C THR A 42 -10.83 -14.35 17.28
N LYS A 43 -9.71 -14.92 17.73
CA LYS A 43 -9.25 -14.83 19.12
C LYS A 43 -7.77 -14.49 19.17
N ILE A 44 -7.42 -13.54 20.04
CA ILE A 44 -6.03 -13.27 20.43
C ILE A 44 -5.53 -14.37 21.37
N LEU A 45 -4.34 -14.88 21.12
CA LEU A 45 -3.68 -15.86 21.97
C LEU A 45 -3.03 -15.20 23.18
N GLU A 46 -3.26 -15.78 24.36
CA GLU A 46 -2.59 -15.36 25.58
C GLU A 46 -1.23 -16.06 25.69
N ILE A 47 -0.16 -15.28 25.65
CA ILE A 47 1.22 -15.75 25.82
C ILE A 47 1.68 -15.33 27.20
N ASN A 48 1.97 -16.31 28.07
CA ASN A 48 2.29 -16.10 29.49
C ASN A 48 1.26 -15.21 30.21
N GLN A 49 -0.04 -15.50 30.02
CA GLN A 49 -1.16 -14.78 30.64
C GLN A 49 -1.33 -13.32 30.18
N SER A 50 -0.70 -12.93 29.06
CA SER A 50 -0.86 -11.62 28.44
C SER A 50 -1.24 -11.77 26.98
N THR A 51 -2.19 -10.96 26.50
CA THR A 51 -2.52 -10.85 25.07
C THR A 51 -1.48 -10.03 24.30
N ILE A 52 -0.65 -9.28 25.01
CA ILE A 52 0.33 -8.33 24.47
C ILE A 52 1.74 -8.79 24.89
N VAL A 53 2.61 -9.02 23.91
CA VAL A 53 4.02 -9.41 24.15
C VAL A 53 4.92 -8.21 23.84
N PRO A 54 5.77 -7.74 24.77
CA PRO A 54 6.72 -6.67 24.47
C PRO A 54 7.69 -7.06 23.33
N SER A 55 7.86 -6.19 22.34
CA SER A 55 8.83 -6.34 21.23
C SER A 55 10.23 -5.93 21.68
N ILE A 56 10.76 -6.67 22.66
CA ILE A 56 12.04 -6.38 23.32
C ILE A 56 12.84 -7.67 23.49
N VAL A 57 14.14 -7.56 23.27
CA VAL A 57 15.10 -8.66 23.36
C VAL A 57 16.23 -8.25 24.29
N ALA A 58 16.64 -9.13 25.19
CA ALA A 58 17.79 -8.95 26.07
C ALA A 58 18.75 -10.12 25.88
N LEU A 59 20.05 -9.83 25.72
CA LEU A 59 21.06 -10.90 25.69
C LEU A 59 21.45 -11.22 27.14
N VAL A 60 21.26 -12.47 27.54
CA VAL A 60 21.71 -13.00 28.82
C VAL A 60 22.66 -14.15 28.52
N GLU A 61 23.92 -13.99 28.94
CA GLU A 61 25.01 -14.89 28.54
C GLU A 61 25.13 -14.95 27.01
N GLU A 62 24.74 -16.05 26.37
CA GLU A 62 24.75 -16.24 24.92
C GLU A 62 23.35 -16.43 24.31
N GLU A 63 22.29 -16.36 25.12
CA GLU A 63 20.91 -16.56 24.70
C GLU A 63 20.08 -15.27 24.77
N PHE A 64 19.08 -15.20 23.89
CA PHE A 64 18.15 -14.07 23.85
C PHE A 64 16.90 -14.36 24.68
N GLU A 65 16.72 -13.57 25.73
CA GLU A 65 15.45 -13.43 26.44
C GLU A 65 14.55 -12.47 25.66
N VAL A 66 13.26 -12.78 25.56
CA VAL A 66 12.29 -12.02 24.74
C VAL A 66 11.04 -11.69 25.56
N GLY A 67 10.44 -10.53 25.29
CA GLY A 67 9.15 -10.15 25.85
C GLY A 67 9.24 -9.69 27.31
N GLN A 68 8.38 -10.21 28.17
CA GLN A 68 8.26 -9.75 29.56
C GLN A 68 9.52 -10.02 30.39
N ALA A 69 10.26 -11.10 30.09
CA ALA A 69 11.53 -11.40 30.73
C ALA A 69 12.58 -10.32 30.42
N ALA A 70 12.76 -10.01 29.13
CA ALA A 70 13.63 -8.93 28.68
C ALA A 70 13.22 -7.55 29.23
N LYS A 71 11.91 -7.26 29.30
CA LYS A 71 11.39 -6.01 29.91
C LYS A 71 11.72 -5.90 31.41
N THR A 72 11.65 -7.01 32.14
CA THR A 72 12.02 -7.06 33.57
C THR A 72 13.53 -6.84 33.74
N LEU A 73 14.36 -7.45 32.90
CA LEU A 73 15.81 -7.24 32.91
C LEU A 73 16.19 -5.78 32.62
N GLN A 74 15.52 -5.15 31.65
CA GLN A 74 15.70 -3.72 31.35
C GLN A 74 15.41 -2.85 32.59
N LYS A 75 14.31 -3.11 33.30
CA LYS A 75 13.95 -2.39 34.53
C LYS A 75 14.97 -2.57 35.66
N ASN A 76 15.60 -3.75 35.73
CA ASN A 76 16.64 -4.04 36.70
C ASN A 76 18.03 -3.50 36.30
N GLY A 77 18.13 -2.72 35.21
CA GLY A 77 19.36 -2.07 34.79
C GLY A 77 20.29 -2.92 33.92
N HIS A 78 19.78 -4.01 33.33
CA HIS A 78 20.57 -4.81 32.38
C HIS A 78 20.96 -3.97 31.17
N LYS A 79 22.25 -3.96 30.83
CA LYS A 79 22.80 -3.03 29.82
C LYS A 79 22.58 -3.46 28.38
N VAL A 80 22.23 -4.74 28.16
CA VAL A 80 22.26 -5.36 26.83
C VAL A 80 20.84 -5.71 26.41
N VAL A 81 20.08 -4.67 26.03
CA VAL A 81 18.66 -4.75 25.69
C VAL A 81 18.38 -3.98 24.40
N VAL A 82 17.62 -4.59 23.49
CA VAL A 82 17.18 -3.99 22.22
C VAL A 82 15.67 -3.91 22.20
N SER A 83 15.14 -2.71 22.01
CA SER A 83 13.71 -2.42 21.83
C SER A 83 13.50 -1.61 20.54
N SER A 84 12.25 -1.48 20.09
CA SER A 84 11.89 -0.64 18.94
C SER A 84 12.63 -0.98 17.64
N VAL A 85 13.13 -2.21 17.51
CA VAL A 85 13.98 -2.63 16.39
C VAL A 85 13.29 -2.52 15.02
N LYS A 86 11.95 -2.54 15.02
CA LYS A 86 11.14 -2.38 13.80
C LYS A 86 11.42 -1.05 13.07
N ARG A 87 11.81 0.01 13.79
CA ARG A 87 12.20 1.31 13.20
C ARG A 87 13.49 1.23 12.37
N LEU A 88 14.29 0.17 12.55
CA LEU A 88 15.54 -0.06 11.82
C LEU A 88 15.36 -1.02 10.63
N MET A 89 14.15 -1.50 10.38
CA MET A 89 13.88 -2.48 9.32
C MET A 89 13.89 -1.87 7.91
N ASP A 90 13.70 -0.55 7.80
CA ASP A 90 13.77 0.16 6.52
C ASP A 90 15.15 0.81 6.35
N PRO A 91 16.03 0.27 5.46
CA PRO A 91 17.36 0.82 5.23
C PRO A 91 17.36 2.15 4.48
N ASP A 92 16.21 2.56 3.93
CA ASP A 92 16.07 3.79 3.15
C ASP A 92 15.59 4.96 4.05
N MET A 93 15.21 4.71 5.30
CA MET A 93 14.96 5.78 6.28
C MET A 93 16.26 6.47 6.68
N GLN A 94 16.20 7.82 6.76
CA GLN A 94 17.34 8.64 7.22
C GLN A 94 17.85 8.17 8.58
N GLN A 95 19.17 8.34 8.77
CA GLN A 95 19.90 7.80 9.89
C GLN A 95 19.18 7.96 11.24
N PRO A 96 19.28 6.94 12.10
CA PRO A 96 18.63 6.88 13.38
C PRO A 96 18.94 8.13 14.21
N SER A 97 17.91 8.90 14.53
CA SER A 97 18.01 10.00 15.49
C SER A 97 18.34 9.46 16.89
N ASP A 98 18.70 10.36 17.82
CA ASP A 98 18.97 10.09 19.23
C ASP A 98 17.84 9.33 20.00
N ALA A 99 16.73 9.02 19.34
CA ALA A 99 15.55 8.33 19.85
C ALA A 99 15.61 6.79 19.81
N LEU A 100 16.66 6.19 19.24
CA LEU A 100 16.83 4.73 19.25
C LEU A 100 17.53 4.24 20.52
N PRO A 101 17.39 2.94 20.88
CA PRO A 101 18.09 2.39 22.04
C PRO A 101 19.58 2.66 21.90
N VAL A 102 20.27 2.90 23.02
CA VAL A 102 21.72 3.13 23.10
C VAL A 102 22.45 1.85 22.67
N LEU A 103 22.51 1.62 21.36
CA LEU A 103 23.19 0.51 20.73
C LEU A 103 24.53 1.01 20.19
N ASP A 104 25.55 0.18 20.30
CA ASP A 104 26.86 0.44 19.70
C ASP A 104 26.78 0.12 18.20
N TYR A 105 26.31 1.10 17.42
CA TYR A 105 26.14 0.99 15.97
C TYR A 105 27.50 0.91 15.27
N LEU A 106 27.61 0.00 14.29
CA LEU A 106 28.74 0.02 13.36
C LEU A 106 28.50 1.04 12.25
N PRO A 107 29.56 1.62 11.65
CA PRO A 107 29.42 2.44 10.45
C PRO A 107 28.73 1.66 9.32
N TYR A 108 27.76 2.28 8.66
CA TYR A 108 27.05 1.72 7.51
C TYR A 108 26.75 2.82 6.47
N GLN A 109 26.64 2.44 5.20
CA GLN A 109 26.30 3.38 4.12
C GLN A 109 24.78 3.55 3.98
N PRO A 110 24.28 4.70 3.48
CA PRO A 110 22.88 4.87 3.13
C PRO A 110 22.39 3.72 2.22
N GLY A 111 21.27 3.11 2.56
CA GLY A 111 20.74 1.94 1.85
C GLY A 111 21.38 0.61 2.27
N GLU A 112 22.35 0.58 3.19
CA GLU A 112 22.76 -0.65 3.87
C GLU A 112 21.94 -0.86 5.15
N MET A 113 21.70 -2.14 5.48
CA MET A 113 21.02 -2.47 6.72
C MET A 113 21.90 -2.14 7.94
N ALA A 114 21.31 -1.46 8.92
CA ALA A 114 21.99 -1.14 10.17
C ALA A 114 22.55 -2.41 10.83
N ARG A 115 23.74 -2.28 11.42
CA ARG A 115 24.37 -3.32 12.24
C ARG A 115 24.80 -2.72 13.57
N PHE A 116 24.64 -3.46 14.64
CA PHE A 116 24.95 -3.00 15.98
C PHE A 116 25.43 -4.15 16.85
N LYS A 117 26.20 -3.82 17.89
CA LYS A 117 26.61 -4.80 18.89
C LYS A 117 25.59 -4.89 20.03
N ILE A 118 25.32 -6.13 20.43
CA ILE A 118 24.58 -6.47 21.64
C ILE A 118 25.57 -7.24 22.53
N GLY A 119 26.20 -6.55 23.49
CA GLY A 119 27.39 -7.08 24.17
C GLY A 119 28.54 -7.20 23.15
N GLU A 120 29.14 -8.39 23.03
CA GLU A 120 30.16 -8.68 22.01
C GLU A 120 29.57 -9.22 20.69
N ARG A 121 28.26 -9.53 20.66
CA ARG A 121 27.62 -10.13 19.50
C ARG A 121 27.24 -9.08 18.47
N LEU A 122 27.73 -9.22 17.24
CA LEU A 122 27.25 -8.43 16.11
C LEU A 122 25.86 -8.89 15.69
N SER A 123 24.91 -7.96 15.58
CA SER A 123 23.52 -8.24 15.20
C SER A 123 22.96 -7.21 14.22
N ASN A 124 21.81 -7.54 13.60
CA ASN A 124 21.06 -6.64 12.73
C ASN A 124 19.53 -6.68 13.02
N PRO A 125 18.74 -5.73 12.50
CA PRO A 125 17.30 -5.65 12.73
C PRO A 125 16.51 -6.91 12.34
N ILE A 126 16.92 -7.58 11.26
CA ILE A 126 16.27 -8.82 10.78
C ILE A 126 16.48 -9.94 11.81
N GLU A 127 17.69 -10.10 12.33
CA GLU A 127 18.00 -11.14 13.32
C GLU A 127 17.22 -10.93 14.62
N ILE A 128 17.15 -9.68 15.12
CA ILE A 128 16.39 -9.39 16.35
C ILE A 128 14.89 -9.57 16.15
N SER A 129 14.36 -9.15 14.99
CA SER A 129 12.96 -9.41 14.64
C SER A 129 12.70 -10.91 14.50
N ALA A 130 13.66 -11.69 14.00
CA ALA A 130 13.56 -13.14 13.93
C ALA A 130 13.50 -13.78 15.33
N GLU A 131 14.28 -13.30 16.32
CA GLU A 131 14.19 -13.79 17.70
C GLU A 131 12.81 -13.55 18.32
N ILE A 132 12.20 -12.38 18.07
CA ILE A 132 10.83 -12.09 18.48
C ILE A 132 9.85 -13.08 17.82
N LEU A 133 9.97 -13.28 16.50
CA LEU A 133 9.10 -14.20 15.76
C LEU A 133 9.30 -15.67 16.16
N LYS A 134 10.52 -16.10 16.51
CA LYS A 134 10.81 -17.45 17.05
C LYS A 134 10.13 -17.65 18.38
N TYR A 135 10.23 -16.65 19.27
CA TYR A 135 9.57 -16.66 20.56
C TYR A 135 8.04 -16.77 20.41
N LEU A 136 7.45 -15.95 19.54
CA LEU A 136 6.02 -16.00 19.24
C LEU A 136 5.61 -17.36 18.67
N LYS A 137 6.41 -17.95 17.77
CA LYS A 137 6.16 -19.29 17.23
C LYS A 137 6.13 -20.35 18.31
N LYS A 138 7.19 -20.42 19.11
CA LYS A 138 7.32 -21.37 20.22
C LYS A 138 6.13 -21.25 21.17
N LYS A 139 5.79 -20.03 21.60
CA LYS A 139 4.69 -19.78 22.53
C LYS A 139 3.33 -20.08 21.92
N THR A 140 3.13 -19.78 20.65
CA THR A 140 1.91 -20.13 19.92
C THR A 140 1.70 -21.64 19.88
N GLN A 141 2.75 -22.40 19.58
CA GLN A 141 2.70 -23.87 19.58
C GLN A 141 2.45 -24.44 20.98
N GLU A 142 3.06 -23.87 22.02
CA GLU A 142 2.80 -24.25 23.42
C GLU A 142 1.33 -24.03 23.82
N VAL A 143 0.76 -22.87 23.45
CA VAL A 143 -0.64 -22.52 23.75
C VAL A 143 -1.64 -23.40 22.99
N LEU A 144 -1.34 -23.75 21.74
CA LEU A 144 -2.24 -24.54 20.89
C LEU A 144 -2.03 -26.05 21.03
N GLY A 145 -0.89 -26.50 21.57
CA GLY A 145 -0.57 -27.92 21.73
C GLY A 145 -0.25 -28.65 20.41
N GLU A 146 0.07 -27.92 19.34
CA GLU A 146 0.36 -28.47 18.01
C GLU A 146 1.33 -27.60 17.22
N GLU A 147 1.86 -28.13 16.11
CA GLU A 147 2.72 -27.35 15.22
C GLU A 147 1.93 -26.33 14.39
N VAL A 148 2.45 -25.10 14.34
CA VAL A 148 1.92 -23.99 13.55
C VAL A 148 3.10 -23.35 12.85
N ASP A 149 3.15 -23.47 11.53
CA ASP A 149 4.26 -23.00 10.71
C ASP A 149 3.87 -21.90 9.73
N GLN A 150 2.57 -21.60 9.57
CA GLN A 150 2.07 -20.60 8.61
C GLN A 150 1.59 -19.33 9.30
N ALA A 151 1.90 -18.17 8.72
CA ALA A 151 1.47 -16.89 9.25
C ALA A 151 1.16 -15.85 8.16
N VAL A 152 0.18 -14.99 8.44
CA VAL A 152 0.07 -13.66 7.84
C VAL A 152 0.66 -12.67 8.83
N ILE A 153 1.60 -11.84 8.38
CA ILE A 153 2.35 -10.93 9.26
C ILE A 153 2.07 -9.49 8.84
N THR A 154 1.81 -8.61 9.80
CA THR A 154 1.53 -7.20 9.53
C THR A 154 2.81 -6.39 9.34
N VAL A 155 2.71 -5.34 8.52
CA VAL A 155 3.75 -4.34 8.31
C VAL A 155 3.11 -2.94 8.21
N PRO A 156 3.84 -1.85 8.49
CA PRO A 156 3.33 -0.51 8.28
C PRO A 156 3.00 -0.26 6.79
N ALA A 157 2.02 0.60 6.50
CA ALA A 157 1.61 0.87 5.13
C ALA A 157 2.75 1.49 4.28
N TYR A 158 3.54 2.38 4.88
CA TYR A 158 4.67 3.08 4.25
C TYR A 158 5.94 2.23 4.09
N PHE A 159 5.96 0.98 4.56
CA PHE A 159 7.17 0.14 4.43
C PHE A 159 7.55 -0.05 2.96
N SER A 160 8.82 0.24 2.65
CA SER A 160 9.42 -0.04 1.36
C SER A 160 9.41 -1.55 1.04
N GLU A 161 9.53 -1.92 -0.24
CA GLU A 161 9.69 -3.32 -0.62
C GLU A 161 10.92 -3.98 0.03
N ARG A 162 11.96 -3.18 0.34
CA ARG A 162 13.13 -3.65 1.09
C ARG A 162 12.77 -3.98 2.54
N ALA A 163 12.02 -3.12 3.22
CA ALA A 163 11.54 -3.37 4.59
C ALA A 163 10.57 -4.56 4.67
N ARG A 164 9.70 -4.72 3.67
CA ARG A 164 8.83 -5.90 3.49
C ARG A 164 9.65 -7.17 3.26
N GLY A 165 10.67 -7.10 2.40
CA GLY A 165 11.63 -8.18 2.16
C GLY A 165 12.39 -8.57 3.44
N ALA A 166 12.84 -7.59 4.22
CA ALA A 166 13.51 -7.78 5.50
C ALA A 166 12.59 -8.49 6.52
N THR A 167 11.32 -8.08 6.60
CA THR A 167 10.33 -8.72 7.47
C THR A 167 10.06 -10.17 7.06
N ARG A 168 9.92 -10.45 5.75
CA ARG A 168 9.84 -11.82 5.22
C ARG A 168 11.08 -12.65 5.57
N LEU A 169 12.27 -12.07 5.49
CA LEU A 169 13.51 -12.76 5.84
C LEU A 169 13.57 -13.09 7.33
N ALA A 170 13.18 -12.15 8.20
CA ALA A 170 13.10 -12.37 9.65
C ALA A 170 12.14 -13.52 9.98
N ALA A 171 10.96 -13.54 9.35
CA ALA A 171 9.98 -14.62 9.50
C ALA A 171 10.52 -15.97 9.01
N LYS A 172 11.23 -16.00 7.88
CA LYS A 172 11.87 -17.21 7.36
C LYS A 172 12.93 -17.74 8.34
N LEU A 173 13.77 -16.86 8.90
CA LEU A 173 14.77 -17.21 9.91
C LEU A 173 14.13 -17.74 11.21
N ALA A 174 12.92 -17.29 11.52
CA ALA A 174 12.11 -17.80 12.62
C ALA A 174 11.36 -19.11 12.30
N GLY A 175 11.47 -19.61 11.07
CA GLY A 175 10.80 -20.83 10.63
C GLY A 175 9.31 -20.64 10.28
N TRP A 176 8.84 -19.41 10.07
CA TRP A 176 7.49 -19.16 9.58
C TRP A 176 7.45 -19.23 8.05
N LYS A 177 6.47 -19.96 7.51
CA LYS A 177 6.00 -19.87 6.14
C LYS A 177 5.03 -18.69 6.05
N VAL A 178 5.53 -17.56 5.56
CA VAL A 178 4.72 -16.35 5.37
C VAL A 178 3.75 -16.57 4.21
N LEU A 179 2.45 -16.61 4.51
CA LEU A 179 1.39 -16.71 3.50
C LEU A 179 1.18 -15.37 2.78
N ARG A 180 1.21 -14.27 3.54
CA ARG A 180 1.05 -12.90 3.03
C ARG A 180 1.64 -11.92 4.04
N LEU A 181 2.25 -10.84 3.56
CA LEU A 181 2.42 -9.63 4.36
C LEU A 181 1.22 -8.73 4.11
N ILE A 182 0.62 -8.19 5.16
CA ILE A 182 -0.52 -7.29 5.06
C ILE A 182 -0.18 -5.96 5.73
N SER A 183 -0.66 -4.85 5.19
CA SER A 183 -0.51 -3.58 5.89
C SER A 183 -1.38 -3.55 7.15
N GLU A 184 -0.85 -2.97 8.23
CA GLU A 184 -1.57 -2.76 9.49
C GLU A 184 -2.93 -2.09 9.32
N PRO A 185 -3.06 -0.97 8.57
CA PRO A 185 -4.37 -0.34 8.37
C PRO A 185 -5.33 -1.22 7.58
N THR A 186 -4.87 -1.99 6.60
CA THR A 186 -5.74 -2.92 5.87
C THR A 186 -6.17 -4.08 6.76
N ALA A 187 -5.29 -4.61 7.61
CA ALA A 187 -5.65 -5.63 8.59
C ALA A 187 -6.72 -5.10 9.57
N ALA A 188 -6.52 -3.91 10.12
CA ALA A 188 -7.49 -3.28 10.99
C ALA A 188 -8.86 -3.10 10.29
N ALA A 189 -8.83 -2.70 9.02
CA ALA A 189 -10.02 -2.52 8.22
C ALA A 189 -10.73 -3.84 7.88
N ILE A 190 -10.01 -4.94 7.65
CA ILE A 190 -10.61 -6.27 7.46
C ILE A 190 -11.45 -6.66 8.68
N GLN A 191 -10.88 -6.53 9.88
CA GLN A 191 -11.60 -6.86 11.12
C GLN A 191 -12.84 -5.97 11.33
N PHE A 192 -12.79 -4.72 10.84
CA PHE A 192 -13.96 -3.84 10.83
C PHE A 192 -15.01 -4.23 9.76
N GLY A 193 -14.57 -4.43 8.52
CA GLY A 193 -15.41 -4.54 7.32
C GLY A 193 -16.21 -5.83 7.23
N LEU A 194 -15.68 -6.93 7.77
CA LEU A 194 -16.36 -8.23 7.81
C LEU A 194 -17.70 -8.18 8.55
N ASN A 195 -17.85 -7.27 9.51
CA ASN A 195 -19.05 -7.17 10.32
C ASN A 195 -20.10 -6.19 9.76
N GLN A 196 -19.74 -5.29 8.82
CA GLN A 196 -20.59 -4.12 8.54
C GLN A 196 -21.06 -3.91 7.10
N GLN A 197 -20.57 -4.64 6.08
CA GLN A 197 -21.03 -4.54 4.66
C GLN A 197 -21.20 -3.10 4.11
N LYS A 198 -20.50 -2.10 4.67
CA LYS A 198 -20.71 -0.69 4.37
C LYS A 198 -19.60 -0.19 3.46
N GLN A 199 -19.89 0.08 2.19
CA GLN A 199 -18.95 0.73 1.27
C GLN A 199 -18.66 2.19 1.68
N GLY A 200 -17.51 2.73 1.27
CA GLY A 200 -17.14 4.14 1.45
C GLY A 200 -15.72 4.36 1.98
N LEU A 201 -15.40 5.62 2.27
CA LEU A 201 -14.08 6.05 2.74
C LEU A 201 -13.96 5.97 4.26
N TYR A 202 -12.95 5.27 4.76
CA TYR A 202 -12.65 5.09 6.17
C TYR A 202 -11.26 5.66 6.46
N LEU A 203 -11.09 6.31 7.61
CA LEU A 203 -9.77 6.73 8.06
C LEU A 203 -9.29 5.79 9.15
N VAL A 204 -8.14 5.18 8.96
CA VAL A 204 -7.42 4.46 10.02
C VAL A 204 -6.49 5.45 10.70
N PHE A 205 -6.70 5.63 12.00
CA PHE A 205 -5.90 6.48 12.87
C PHE A 205 -5.09 5.59 13.81
N ASP A 206 -3.83 5.34 13.46
CA ASP A 206 -2.93 4.50 14.23
C ASP A 206 -1.97 5.35 15.06
N LEU A 207 -2.19 5.40 16.38
CA LEU A 207 -1.33 6.10 17.31
C LEU A 207 -0.72 5.12 18.30
N GLY A 208 0.52 4.73 18.00
CA GLY A 208 1.28 3.77 18.78
C GLY A 208 2.09 4.41 19.92
N GLY A 209 3.11 3.67 20.39
CA GLY A 209 4.05 4.14 21.41
C GLY A 209 4.98 5.23 20.90
N GLY A 210 5.38 5.21 19.63
CA GLY A 210 6.21 6.28 19.09
C GLY A 210 6.23 6.39 17.57
N THR A 211 5.18 5.89 16.93
CA THR A 211 4.84 6.21 15.55
C THR A 211 3.36 6.60 15.50
N PHE A 212 3.04 7.52 14.59
CA PHE A 212 1.70 7.95 14.30
C PHE A 212 1.47 7.79 12.81
N ASP A 213 0.50 6.98 12.42
CA ASP A 213 0.17 6.68 11.03
C ASP A 213 -1.31 6.96 10.77
N VAL A 214 -1.59 7.53 9.59
CA VAL A 214 -2.94 7.82 9.12
C VAL A 214 -3.06 7.25 7.72
N SER A 215 -4.06 6.40 7.51
CA SER A 215 -4.38 5.89 6.18
C SER A 215 -5.85 6.09 5.87
N ILE A 216 -6.14 6.66 4.71
CA ILE A 216 -7.51 6.73 4.17
C ILE A 216 -7.69 5.50 3.31
N LEU A 217 -8.71 4.70 3.62
CA LEU A 217 -9.06 3.48 2.93
C LEU A 217 -10.40 3.65 2.23
N ASN A 218 -10.51 3.26 0.97
CA ASN A 218 -11.79 3.12 0.28
C ASN A 218 -12.23 1.66 0.32
N LEU A 219 -13.42 1.38 0.84
CA LEU A 219 -14.04 0.06 0.84
C LEU A 219 -15.06 -0.02 -0.31
N GLU A 220 -14.73 -0.77 -1.35
CA GLU A 220 -15.61 -1.07 -2.48
C GLU A 220 -15.60 -2.57 -2.75
N ASN A 221 -16.77 -3.18 -2.94
CA ASN A 221 -16.90 -4.62 -3.25
C ASN A 221 -16.11 -5.56 -2.31
N GLN A 222 -16.02 -5.22 -1.01
CA GLN A 222 -15.24 -5.93 0.02
C GLN A 222 -13.71 -5.86 -0.15
N VAL A 223 -13.23 -4.99 -1.04
CA VAL A 223 -11.82 -4.68 -1.24
C VAL A 223 -11.50 -3.36 -0.55
N PHE A 224 -10.44 -3.36 0.26
CA PHE A 224 -9.88 -2.15 0.85
C PHE A 224 -8.75 -1.61 -0.01
N GLN A 225 -8.89 -0.38 -0.47
CA GLN A 225 -7.84 0.35 -1.19
C GLN A 225 -7.27 1.45 -0.30
N VAL A 226 -5.94 1.52 -0.18
CA VAL A 226 -5.28 2.72 0.39
C VAL A 226 -5.38 3.87 -0.62
N VAL A 227 -6.06 4.94 -0.23
CA VAL A 227 -6.24 6.16 -1.03
C VAL A 227 -5.10 7.14 -0.79
N ALA A 228 -4.72 7.30 0.47
CA ALA A 228 -3.60 8.12 0.89
C ALA A 228 -3.10 7.63 2.25
N THR A 229 -1.80 7.74 2.47
CA THR A 229 -1.19 7.52 3.76
C THR A 229 -0.32 8.71 4.16
N GLY A 230 -0.08 8.86 5.45
CA GLY A 230 0.85 9.82 6.00
C GLY A 230 1.02 9.57 7.48
N GLY A 231 1.81 10.40 8.15
CA GLY A 231 2.12 10.15 9.55
C GLY A 231 3.41 10.83 9.98
N ASP A 232 3.86 10.44 11.17
CA ASP A 232 5.13 10.83 11.75
C ASP A 232 5.72 9.64 12.52
N THR A 233 6.87 9.17 12.04
CA THR A 233 7.60 8.02 12.57
C THR A 233 8.32 8.29 13.90
N LEU A 234 8.31 9.55 14.35
CA LEU A 234 8.92 10.02 15.59
C LEU A 234 7.87 10.62 16.54
N MET A 235 6.59 10.28 16.37
CA MET A 235 5.50 10.81 17.17
C MET A 235 4.65 9.68 17.75
N GLY A 236 4.38 9.69 19.06
CA GLY A 236 3.45 8.77 19.69
C GLY A 236 3.28 8.97 21.18
N GLY A 237 2.96 7.88 21.89
CA GLY A 237 2.78 7.88 23.34
C GLY A 237 4.01 8.29 24.15
N ASP A 238 5.22 8.09 23.64
CA ASP A 238 6.49 8.45 24.29
C ASP A 238 6.63 9.98 24.38
N ASP A 239 6.21 10.72 23.36
CA ASP A 239 6.20 12.20 23.38
C ASP A 239 5.25 12.74 24.44
N VAL A 240 4.13 12.05 24.65
CA VAL A 240 3.17 12.39 25.71
C VAL A 240 3.81 12.17 27.08
N ASP A 241 4.59 11.10 27.26
CA ASP A 241 5.32 10.84 28.50
C ASP A 241 6.38 11.92 28.76
N GLN A 242 7.09 12.35 27.72
CA GLN A 242 8.05 13.46 27.80
C GLN A 242 7.38 14.77 28.21
N LEU A 243 6.21 15.09 27.63
CA LEU A 243 5.44 16.28 28.00
C LEU A 243 5.04 16.26 29.49
N ILE A 244 4.52 15.13 29.97
CA ILE A 244 4.16 14.96 31.38
C ILE A 244 5.41 15.05 32.26
N ALA A 245 6.50 14.38 31.90
CA ALA A 245 7.72 14.41 32.69
C ALA A 245 8.31 15.83 32.79
N ALA A 246 8.31 16.60 31.70
CA ALA A 246 8.73 17.99 31.68
C ALA A 246 7.87 18.86 32.60
N ASP A 247 6.54 18.71 32.54
CA ASP A 247 5.60 19.39 33.42
C ASP A 247 5.81 19.03 34.90
N LEU A 248 6.04 17.74 35.21
CA LEU A 248 6.37 17.31 36.57
C LEU A 248 7.72 17.86 37.04
N LYS A 249 8.72 17.96 36.14
CA LYS A 249 10.01 18.58 36.48
C LYS A 249 9.83 20.03 36.91
N GLU A 250 9.06 20.79 36.16
CA GLU A 250 8.81 22.20 36.46
C GLU A 250 7.96 22.36 37.74
N ARG A 251 6.78 21.72 37.81
CA ARG A 251 5.84 21.91 38.94
C ARG A 251 6.38 21.44 40.28
N TYR A 252 7.28 20.45 40.27
CA TYR A 252 7.87 19.91 41.49
C TYR A 252 9.31 20.38 41.71
N GLY A 253 9.94 21.14 40.82
CA GLY A 253 11.32 21.59 40.99
C GLY A 253 12.33 20.43 40.93
N LEU A 254 12.20 19.56 39.93
CA LEU A 254 13.11 18.44 39.63
C LEU A 254 14.00 18.74 38.41
N GLU A 255 14.42 20.00 38.26
CA GLU A 255 15.26 20.42 37.12
C GLU A 255 16.66 19.80 37.20
N THR A 256 17.13 19.51 38.42
CA THR A 256 18.43 18.87 38.68
C THR A 256 18.21 17.49 39.29
N ILE A 257 18.09 16.48 38.44
CA ILE A 257 17.98 15.06 38.81
C ILE A 257 18.97 14.23 38.00
N ASP A 258 19.40 13.09 38.53
CA ASP A 258 20.34 12.23 37.82
C ASP A 258 19.65 11.40 36.71
N LYS A 259 20.44 10.74 35.84
CA LYS A 259 19.90 9.95 34.72
C LYS A 259 19.01 8.78 35.14
N THR A 260 19.20 8.24 36.35
CA THR A 260 18.38 7.16 36.89
C THR A 260 17.04 7.72 37.35
N GLU A 261 17.06 8.85 38.03
CA GLU A 261 15.87 9.61 38.41
C GLU A 261 15.08 10.06 37.17
N GLU A 262 15.73 10.54 36.11
CA GLU A 262 15.04 10.90 34.85
C GLU A 262 14.26 9.72 34.26
N LYS A 263 14.87 8.53 34.22
CA LYS A 263 14.20 7.30 33.76
C LYS A 263 13.02 6.94 34.67
N ASN A 264 13.18 7.09 35.98
CA ASN A 264 12.10 6.84 36.93
C ASN A 264 10.95 7.84 36.74
N LEU A 265 11.24 9.12 36.47
CA LEU A 265 10.23 10.14 36.22
C LEU A 265 9.44 9.85 34.94
N LEU A 266 10.11 9.38 33.88
CA LEU A 266 9.44 8.95 32.66
C LEU A 266 8.52 7.74 32.88
N ALA A 267 8.94 6.76 33.70
CA ALA A 267 8.08 5.64 34.06
C ALA A 267 6.86 6.08 34.88
N ILE A 268 7.03 7.06 35.77
CA ILE A 268 5.92 7.69 36.50
C ILE A 268 4.99 8.43 35.54
N ALA A 269 5.53 9.17 34.57
CA ALA A 269 4.76 9.87 33.55
C ALA A 269 3.91 8.91 32.70
N GLU A 270 4.48 7.78 32.25
CA GLU A 270 3.76 6.74 31.51
C GLU A 270 2.60 6.15 32.34
N ASP A 271 2.83 5.87 33.62
CA ASP A 271 1.80 5.36 34.53
C ASP A 271 0.67 6.38 34.73
N LEU A 272 1.01 7.66 34.94
CA LEU A 272 0.02 8.74 35.08
C LEU A 272 -0.79 8.92 33.78
N LYS A 273 -0.13 8.89 32.62
CA LYS A 273 -0.79 8.94 31.28
C LYS A 273 -1.83 7.85 31.13
N LYS A 274 -1.47 6.61 31.49
CA LYS A 274 -2.38 5.45 31.41
C LYS A 274 -3.57 5.61 32.35
N GLN A 275 -3.33 5.98 33.60
CA GLN A 275 -4.41 6.24 34.58
C GLN A 275 -5.39 7.31 34.08
N LEU A 276 -4.88 8.43 33.54
CA LEU A 276 -5.71 9.53 32.99
C LEU A 276 -6.59 9.14 31.79
N SER A 277 -6.39 7.95 31.22
CA SER A 277 -7.30 7.41 30.20
C SER A 277 -8.61 6.87 30.81
N GLU A 278 -8.63 6.61 32.13
CA GLU A 278 -9.75 6.02 32.87
C GLU A 278 -10.30 6.93 33.98
N VAL A 279 -9.42 7.70 34.63
CA VAL A 279 -9.78 8.55 35.78
C VAL A 279 -9.53 10.04 35.52
N LYS A 280 -10.24 10.91 36.25
CA LYS A 280 -10.11 12.37 36.13
C LYS A 280 -8.85 12.94 36.77
N THR A 281 -8.27 12.22 37.72
CA THR A 281 -7.07 12.62 38.45
C THR A 281 -6.22 11.38 38.64
N ALA A 282 -4.98 11.44 38.19
CA ALA A 282 -4.01 10.38 38.36
C ALA A 282 -2.96 10.78 39.39
N GLU A 283 -2.51 9.79 40.15
CA GLU A 283 -1.55 9.98 41.21
C GLU A 283 -0.48 8.88 41.20
N LYS A 284 0.73 9.25 41.61
CA LYS A 284 1.85 8.31 41.74
C LYS A 284 2.87 8.81 42.74
N ASN A 285 3.38 7.91 43.57
CA ASN A 285 4.50 8.22 44.46
C ASN A 285 5.82 7.90 43.76
N GLY A 286 6.86 8.70 44.04
CA GLY A 286 8.22 8.44 43.62
C GLY A 286 9.25 9.01 44.60
N HIS A 287 10.50 8.54 44.50
CA HIS A 287 11.60 9.02 45.32
C HIS A 287 12.59 9.81 44.46
N PHE A 288 12.80 11.08 44.80
CA PHE A 288 13.63 12.01 44.04
C PHE A 288 14.36 12.96 44.97
N GLN A 289 15.64 13.21 44.70
CA GLN A 289 16.51 14.07 45.49
C GLN A 289 16.52 13.69 46.99
N GLY A 290 16.47 12.39 47.28
CA GLY A 290 16.42 11.87 48.65
C GLY A 290 15.07 12.02 49.36
N GLN A 291 14.00 12.45 48.67
CA GLN A 291 12.68 12.69 49.25
C GLN A 291 11.59 11.88 48.55
N ASN A 292 10.63 11.38 49.33
CA ASN A 292 9.39 10.82 48.78
C ASN A 292 8.49 11.97 48.31
N ARG A 293 8.07 11.90 47.06
CA ARG A 293 7.20 12.89 46.42
C ARG A 293 5.94 12.23 45.92
N HIS A 294 4.83 12.97 46.01
CA HIS A 294 3.53 12.56 45.52
C HIS A 294 3.16 13.42 44.30
N PHE A 295 3.14 12.78 43.14
CA PHE A 295 2.81 13.43 41.86
C PHE A 295 1.32 13.34 41.60
N LEU A 296 0.73 14.46 41.19
CA LEU A 296 -0.68 14.58 40.88
C LEU A 296 -0.88 15.38 39.58
N ILE A 297 -1.71 14.82 38.71
CA ILE A 297 -2.13 15.47 37.47
C ILE A 297 -3.62 15.23 37.27
N ASP A 298 -4.36 16.30 37.02
CA ASP A 298 -5.77 16.22 36.64
C ASP A 298 -5.94 16.24 35.12
N PHE A 299 -7.11 15.79 34.67
CA PHE A 299 -7.47 15.66 33.27
C PHE A 299 -7.48 16.99 32.51
N ASP A 300 -7.85 18.09 33.15
CA ASP A 300 -7.97 19.40 32.50
C ASP A 300 -6.58 20.00 32.24
N HIS A 301 -5.67 19.84 33.22
CA HIS A 301 -4.26 20.17 33.06
C HIS A 301 -3.60 19.30 31.98
N PHE A 302 -3.80 17.99 32.04
CA PHE A 302 -3.31 17.05 31.02
C PHE A 302 -3.82 17.40 29.61
N SER A 303 -5.11 17.70 29.48
CA SER A 303 -5.71 18.12 28.19
C SER A 303 -5.10 19.41 27.67
N THR A 304 -4.69 20.32 28.56
CA THR A 304 -4.01 21.57 28.18
C THR A 304 -2.57 21.30 27.73
N LEU A 305 -1.85 20.44 28.45
CA LEU A 305 -0.50 20.01 28.11
C LEU A 305 -0.42 19.35 26.73
N LEU A 306 -1.47 18.61 26.33
CA LEU A 306 -1.51 17.90 25.03
C LEU A 306 -1.85 18.77 23.83
N ARG A 307 -2.22 20.05 23.99
CA ARG A 307 -2.63 20.91 22.87
C ARG A 307 -1.60 20.99 21.72
N PRO A 308 -0.28 21.15 21.98
CA PRO A 308 0.71 21.19 20.91
C PRO A 308 0.79 19.86 20.15
N PHE A 309 0.71 18.73 20.87
CA PHE A 309 0.70 17.39 20.30
C PHE A 309 -0.52 17.17 19.38
N LEU A 310 -1.71 17.56 19.84
CA LEU A 310 -2.95 17.47 19.05
C LEU A 310 -2.94 18.41 17.83
N SER A 311 -2.34 19.59 17.95
CA SER A 311 -2.16 20.52 16.82
C SER A 311 -1.30 19.90 15.70
N LYS A 312 -0.25 19.17 16.07
CA LYS A 312 0.59 18.43 15.12
C LYS A 312 -0.18 17.29 14.44
N ILE A 313 -0.98 16.54 15.19
CA ILE A 313 -1.92 15.54 14.62
C ILE A 313 -2.87 16.20 13.63
N GLU A 314 -3.47 17.34 13.98
CA GLU A 314 -4.39 18.05 13.10
C GLU A 314 -3.73 18.45 11.77
N HIS A 315 -2.50 18.94 11.84
CA HIS A 315 -1.73 19.29 10.67
C HIS A 315 -1.52 18.08 9.73
N LEU A 316 -1.11 16.94 10.28
CA LEU A 316 -0.89 15.70 9.52
C LEU A 316 -2.20 15.17 8.91
N LEU A 317 -3.29 15.15 9.67
CA LEU A 317 -4.61 14.78 9.14
C LEU A 317 -5.04 15.66 7.96
N ASN A 318 -4.85 16.97 8.08
CA ASN A 318 -5.15 17.91 7.00
C ASN A 318 -4.25 17.69 5.77
N GLN A 319 -2.97 17.35 5.96
CA GLN A 319 -2.06 17.03 4.87
C GLN A 319 -2.51 15.77 4.11
N VAL A 320 -2.88 14.70 4.83
CA VAL A 320 -3.34 13.43 4.22
C VAL A 320 -4.68 13.60 3.50
N LEU A 321 -5.63 14.34 4.09
CA LEU A 321 -6.89 14.68 3.41
C LEU A 321 -6.63 15.51 2.15
N LYS A 322 -5.72 16.48 2.22
CA LYS A 322 -5.36 17.34 1.08
C LYS A 322 -4.66 16.54 -0.02
N SER A 323 -3.76 15.62 0.30
CA SER A 323 -3.11 14.76 -0.71
C SER A 323 -4.12 13.85 -1.39
N ALA A 324 -5.14 13.38 -0.66
CA ALA A 324 -6.27 12.64 -1.22
C ALA A 324 -7.31 13.50 -1.95
N ARG A 325 -7.19 14.84 -1.90
CA ARG A 325 -8.23 15.80 -2.37
C ARG A 325 -9.60 15.59 -1.72
N LEU A 326 -9.59 15.16 -0.46
CA LEU A 326 -10.77 14.89 0.34
C LEU A 326 -10.96 15.97 1.40
N THR A 327 -12.19 16.07 1.88
CA THR A 327 -12.60 16.88 3.01
C THR A 327 -13.00 15.98 4.18
N LYS A 328 -13.13 16.56 5.37
CA LYS A 328 -13.53 15.81 6.58
C LYS A 328 -14.91 15.14 6.42
N SER A 329 -15.80 15.70 5.63
CA SER A 329 -17.14 15.16 5.36
C SER A 329 -17.15 13.93 4.46
N ASP A 330 -16.09 13.71 3.67
CA ASP A 330 -15.99 12.54 2.79
C ASP A 330 -15.65 11.27 3.58
N ILE A 331 -15.02 11.42 4.74
CA ILE A 331 -14.67 10.30 5.63
C ILE A 331 -15.93 9.81 6.34
N LYS A 332 -16.31 8.56 6.07
CA LYS A 332 -17.48 7.90 6.64
C LYS A 332 -17.31 7.58 8.11
N ASP A 333 -16.21 6.94 8.48
CA ASP A 333 -15.87 6.65 9.88
C ASP A 333 -14.36 6.65 10.11
N CYS A 334 -13.96 6.79 11.38
CA CYS A 334 -12.58 6.74 11.84
C CYS A 334 -12.36 5.51 12.71
N LEU A 335 -11.41 4.66 12.31
CA LEU A 335 -10.98 3.44 12.99
C LEU A 335 -9.74 3.75 13.84
N LEU A 336 -9.84 3.52 15.15
CA LEU A 336 -8.74 3.75 16.07
C LEU A 336 -7.87 2.50 16.21
N VAL A 337 -6.56 2.66 15.99
CA VAL A 337 -5.56 1.62 16.14
C VAL A 337 -4.43 2.12 17.05
N GLY A 338 -3.85 1.25 17.86
CA GLY A 338 -2.73 1.58 18.73
C GLY A 338 -3.14 2.15 20.10
N GLY A 339 -2.42 1.74 21.13
CA GLY A 339 -2.78 1.99 22.54
C GLY A 339 -2.90 3.47 22.94
N SER A 340 -2.19 4.39 22.26
CA SER A 340 -2.25 5.82 22.58
C SER A 340 -3.55 6.47 22.09
N THR A 341 -4.34 5.81 21.25
CA THR A 341 -5.71 6.25 20.89
C THR A 341 -6.71 6.13 22.05
N ARG A 342 -6.34 5.43 23.14
CA ARG A 342 -7.13 5.36 24.38
C ARG A 342 -7.13 6.68 25.15
N LEU A 343 -6.17 7.58 24.87
CA LEU A 343 -6.10 8.88 25.51
C LEU A 343 -7.37 9.66 25.21
N LYS A 344 -8.12 10.00 26.26
CA LYS A 344 -9.39 10.70 26.10
C LYS A 344 -9.26 12.07 25.41
N PRO A 345 -8.18 12.86 25.59
CA PRO A 345 -7.98 14.09 24.82
C PRO A 345 -7.87 13.84 23.31
N VAL A 346 -7.26 12.72 22.88
CA VAL A 346 -7.17 12.32 21.46
C VAL A 346 -8.55 11.97 20.91
N GLN A 347 -9.34 11.17 21.64
CA GLN A 347 -10.69 10.82 21.21
C GLN A 347 -11.61 12.04 21.12
N ASN A 348 -11.54 12.94 22.11
CA ASN A 348 -12.31 14.18 22.14
C ASN A 348 -11.91 15.10 20.98
N PHE A 349 -10.62 15.18 20.66
CA PHE A 349 -10.12 15.90 19.50
C PHE A 349 -10.70 15.31 18.20
N LEU A 350 -10.65 13.99 18.02
CA LEU A 350 -11.17 13.34 16.81
C LEU A 350 -12.69 13.51 16.68
N GLU A 351 -13.44 13.42 17.79
CA GLU A 351 -14.88 13.67 17.81
C GLU A 351 -15.20 15.10 17.35
N LYS A 352 -14.45 16.09 17.85
CA LYS A 352 -14.60 17.48 17.43
C LYS A 352 -14.15 17.69 15.98
N TYR A 353 -13.07 17.04 15.56
CA TYR A 353 -12.48 17.21 14.23
C TYR A 353 -13.39 16.66 13.12
N PHE A 354 -13.97 15.47 13.31
CA PHE A 354 -14.88 14.83 12.35
C PHE A 354 -16.36 15.10 12.60
N GLY A 355 -16.72 15.71 13.73
CA GLY A 355 -18.11 15.97 14.11
C GLY A 355 -18.91 14.70 14.46
N LYS A 356 -18.22 13.58 14.70
CA LYS A 356 -18.82 12.27 15.04
C LYS A 356 -17.88 11.50 15.95
N LYS A 357 -18.43 10.64 16.81
CA LYS A 357 -17.62 9.77 17.67
C LYS A 357 -16.81 8.78 16.83
N PRO A 358 -15.50 8.65 17.06
CA PRO A 358 -14.71 7.56 16.48
C PRO A 358 -15.27 6.20 16.88
N LEU A 359 -15.03 5.20 16.05
CA LEU A 359 -15.46 3.83 16.34
C LEU A 359 -14.56 3.23 17.43
N THR A 360 -15.19 2.84 18.53
CA THR A 360 -14.51 2.25 19.70
C THR A 360 -14.90 0.79 19.97
N ASP A 361 -15.72 0.21 19.09
CA ASP A 361 -16.22 -1.17 19.24
C ASP A 361 -15.12 -2.22 19.05
N LEU A 362 -14.01 -1.82 18.44
CA LEU A 362 -12.84 -2.64 18.20
C LEU A 362 -11.78 -2.33 19.25
N HIS A 363 -11.12 -3.37 19.75
CA HIS A 363 -10.03 -3.19 20.69
C HIS A 363 -8.77 -2.70 19.93
N PRO A 364 -8.25 -1.48 20.20
CA PRO A 364 -7.26 -0.83 19.35
C PRO A 364 -5.92 -1.56 19.30
N ASP A 365 -5.59 -2.37 20.32
CA ASP A 365 -4.37 -3.18 20.35
C ASP A 365 -4.55 -4.55 19.68
N HIS A 366 -5.78 -5.04 19.46
CA HIS A 366 -6.03 -6.39 18.94
C HIS A 366 -6.40 -6.39 17.46
N VAL A 367 -7.05 -5.31 17.01
CA VAL A 367 -7.71 -5.22 15.70
C VAL A 367 -6.81 -5.59 14.51
N VAL A 368 -5.53 -5.24 14.59
CA VAL A 368 -4.52 -5.53 13.56
C VAL A 368 -4.22 -7.04 13.49
N ALA A 369 -3.89 -7.66 14.62
CA ALA A 369 -3.61 -9.10 14.68
C ALA A 369 -4.86 -9.92 14.31
N GLU A 370 -6.04 -9.50 14.78
CA GLU A 370 -7.31 -10.15 14.45
C GLU A 370 -7.59 -10.10 12.94
N GLY A 371 -7.41 -8.95 12.30
CA GLY A 371 -7.53 -8.80 10.85
C GLY A 371 -6.56 -9.69 10.08
N ALA A 372 -5.31 -9.77 10.52
CA ALA A 372 -4.31 -10.66 9.94
C ALA A 372 -4.70 -12.14 10.09
N ALA A 373 -5.31 -12.53 11.20
CA ALA A 373 -5.75 -13.91 11.42
C ALA A 373 -6.93 -14.29 10.53
N ILE A 374 -7.83 -13.34 10.24
CA ILE A 374 -8.92 -13.57 9.29
C ILE A 374 -8.34 -13.74 7.88
N GLN A 375 -7.38 -12.91 7.50
CA GLN A 375 -6.67 -13.08 6.24
C GLN A 375 -5.96 -14.44 6.15
N ALA A 376 -5.30 -14.87 7.24
CA ALA A 376 -4.63 -16.17 7.29
C ALA A 376 -5.61 -17.33 7.10
N ARG A 377 -6.80 -17.23 7.68
CA ARG A 377 -7.87 -18.21 7.45
C ARG A 377 -8.37 -18.19 6.01
N ALA A 378 -8.64 -17.01 5.45
CA ALA A 378 -9.11 -16.88 4.07
C ALA A 378 -8.16 -17.58 3.09
N LEU A 379 -6.85 -17.44 3.28
CA LEU A 379 -5.82 -18.07 2.44
C LEU A 379 -5.69 -19.59 2.61
N THR A 380 -6.05 -20.15 3.78
CA THR A 380 -5.86 -21.59 4.07
C THR A 380 -7.13 -22.41 3.92
N HIS A 381 -8.29 -21.83 4.20
CA HIS A 381 -9.58 -22.53 4.25
C HIS A 381 -10.57 -22.04 3.19
N GLY A 382 -10.24 -20.96 2.47
CA GLY A 382 -11.18 -20.23 1.63
C GLY A 382 -12.14 -19.39 2.47
N SER A 383 -12.59 -18.26 1.93
CA SER A 383 -13.58 -17.38 2.55
C SER A 383 -14.68 -17.04 1.55
N ALA A 384 -15.90 -16.81 2.04
CA ALA A 384 -16.97 -16.22 1.22
C ALA A 384 -16.65 -14.75 0.84
N SER A 385 -15.88 -14.07 1.69
CA SER A 385 -15.23 -12.79 1.37
C SER A 385 -13.84 -13.09 0.79
N LEU A 386 -13.76 -13.43 -0.50
CA LEU A 386 -12.46 -13.45 -1.17
C LEU A 386 -11.84 -12.06 -1.00
N LEU A 387 -10.73 -11.96 -0.27
CA LEU A 387 -9.80 -10.85 -0.49
C LEU A 387 -9.15 -11.13 -1.83
N LEU A 388 -9.88 -10.70 -2.87
CA LEU A 388 -9.33 -10.53 -4.19
C LEU A 388 -8.20 -9.52 -4.02
N ASP A 389 -6.98 -10.00 -4.22
CA ASP A 389 -5.87 -9.10 -4.44
C ASP A 389 -6.21 -8.28 -5.70
N VAL A 390 -5.58 -7.13 -5.90
CA VAL A 390 -5.97 -6.24 -7.00
C VAL A 390 -4.77 -5.76 -7.80
N ILE A 391 -5.03 -5.44 -9.06
CA ILE A 391 -4.04 -4.80 -9.92
C ILE A 391 -3.79 -3.36 -9.39
N PRO A 392 -2.57 -2.99 -8.99
CA PRO A 392 -2.32 -1.70 -8.31
C PRO A 392 -2.39 -0.48 -9.24
N LEU A 393 -2.08 -0.67 -10.53
CA LEU A 393 -2.05 0.36 -11.56
C LEU A 393 -2.65 -0.22 -12.84
N SER A 394 -3.42 0.58 -13.57
CA SER A 394 -4.12 0.15 -14.77
C SER A 394 -3.14 -0.45 -15.79
N LEU A 395 -3.52 -1.58 -16.37
CA LEU A 395 -2.78 -2.26 -17.41
C LEU A 395 -3.39 -1.89 -18.75
N GLY A 396 -2.54 -1.47 -19.69
CA GLY A 396 -2.99 -1.02 -20.99
C GLY A 396 -2.02 -1.34 -22.11
N LEU A 397 -2.42 -0.96 -23.31
CA LEU A 397 -1.58 -1.02 -24.49
C LEU A 397 -1.39 0.36 -25.13
N GLU A 398 -0.27 0.52 -25.83
CA GLU A 398 -0.06 1.64 -26.75
C GLU A 398 -0.96 1.52 -27.99
N THR A 399 -1.67 2.59 -28.29
CA THR A 399 -2.41 2.79 -29.54
C THR A 399 -1.81 3.94 -30.34
N MET A 400 -2.25 4.09 -31.60
CA MET A 400 -1.79 5.16 -32.48
C MET A 400 -1.97 6.55 -31.83
N GLY A 401 -1.00 7.43 -32.04
CA GLY A 401 -0.97 8.75 -31.39
C GLY A 401 -0.32 8.75 -30.01
N GLY A 402 0.28 7.63 -29.58
CA GLY A 402 0.97 7.53 -28.28
C GLY A 402 0.00 7.50 -27.10
N ILE A 403 -1.23 7.07 -27.34
CA ILE A 403 -2.32 7.04 -26.36
C ILE A 403 -2.35 5.66 -25.70
N VAL A 404 -2.60 5.64 -24.40
CA VAL A 404 -2.84 4.39 -23.67
C VAL A 404 -4.31 4.01 -23.77
N GLU A 405 -4.57 2.79 -24.21
CA GLU A 405 -5.87 2.15 -24.05
C GLU A 405 -5.82 1.24 -22.82
N LYS A 406 -6.59 1.57 -21.79
CA LYS A 406 -6.65 0.84 -20.52
C LYS A 406 -7.53 -0.39 -20.70
N ILE A 407 -6.94 -1.57 -20.54
CA ILE A 407 -7.62 -2.86 -20.75
C ILE A 407 -8.11 -3.43 -19.43
N ILE A 408 -7.25 -3.46 -18.42
CA ILE A 408 -7.64 -3.82 -17.06
C ILE A 408 -7.42 -2.61 -16.16
N PRO A 409 -8.49 -1.98 -15.64
CA PRO A 409 -8.35 -0.81 -14.80
C PRO A 409 -7.68 -1.18 -13.47
N ARG A 410 -7.00 -0.22 -12.85
CA ARG A 410 -6.51 -0.39 -11.48
C ARG A 410 -7.62 -0.81 -10.52
N ASN A 411 -7.23 -1.47 -9.45
CA ASN A 411 -8.08 -2.11 -8.45
C ASN A 411 -8.95 -3.25 -9.01
N SER A 412 -8.71 -3.70 -10.24
CA SER A 412 -9.42 -4.88 -10.74
C SER A 412 -9.03 -6.10 -9.90
N PRO A 413 -10.01 -6.84 -9.37
CA PRO A 413 -9.79 -8.10 -8.66
C PRO A 413 -8.96 -9.08 -9.48
N ILE A 414 -7.92 -9.68 -8.88
CA ILE A 414 -7.17 -10.78 -9.48
C ILE A 414 -7.59 -12.13 -8.88
N PRO A 415 -7.67 -13.20 -9.68
CA PRO A 415 -7.32 -13.25 -11.10
C PRO A 415 -8.30 -12.49 -12.02
N ALA A 416 -7.78 -11.86 -13.08
CA ALA A 416 -8.55 -11.07 -14.05
C ALA A 416 -8.16 -11.43 -15.48
N GLN A 417 -9.14 -11.57 -16.37
CA GLN A 417 -8.90 -11.78 -17.79
C GLN A 417 -9.78 -10.84 -18.62
N VAL A 418 -9.18 -10.10 -19.54
CA VAL A 418 -9.88 -9.22 -20.48
C VAL A 418 -9.31 -9.40 -21.88
N THR A 419 -10.19 -9.59 -22.86
CA THR A 419 -9.85 -9.70 -24.28
C THR A 419 -10.47 -8.54 -25.05
N GLN A 420 -9.67 -7.88 -25.90
CA GLN A 420 -10.13 -6.79 -26.75
C GLN A 420 -9.64 -6.98 -28.19
N GLU A 421 -10.50 -6.65 -29.16
CA GLU A 421 -10.18 -6.73 -30.59
C GLU A 421 -9.51 -5.46 -31.10
N PHE A 422 -8.44 -5.63 -31.87
CA PHE A 422 -7.70 -4.60 -32.59
C PHE A 422 -7.60 -4.94 -34.08
N THR A 423 -7.25 -3.96 -34.90
CA THR A 423 -7.10 -4.11 -36.35
C THR A 423 -5.86 -3.37 -36.86
N THR A 424 -5.42 -3.71 -38.08
CA THR A 424 -4.34 -3.04 -38.80
C THR A 424 -4.70 -1.64 -39.26
N PHE A 425 -3.70 -0.77 -39.31
CA PHE A 425 -3.82 0.62 -39.80
C PHE A 425 -3.28 0.80 -41.22
N GLN A 426 -2.51 -0.17 -41.73
CA GLN A 426 -1.96 -0.14 -43.09
C GLN A 426 -2.44 -1.33 -43.92
N ASP A 427 -2.64 -1.08 -45.21
CA ASP A 427 -2.93 -2.14 -46.18
C ASP A 427 -1.75 -3.10 -46.23
N ASN A 428 -2.06 -4.39 -46.33
CA ASN A 428 -1.07 -5.45 -46.41
C ASN A 428 -0.10 -5.49 -45.22
N GLN A 429 -0.52 -4.96 -44.06
CA GLN A 429 0.26 -5.02 -42.83
C GLN A 429 0.35 -6.46 -42.33
N THR A 430 1.53 -7.07 -42.43
CA THR A 430 1.78 -8.48 -42.06
C THR A 430 2.31 -8.68 -40.64
N GLY A 431 2.52 -7.59 -39.90
CA GLY A 431 2.91 -7.64 -38.49
C GLY A 431 2.49 -6.40 -37.70
N MET A 432 2.39 -6.57 -36.39
CA MET A 432 1.95 -5.53 -35.45
C MET A 432 2.81 -5.57 -34.19
N SER A 433 3.32 -4.40 -33.79
CA SER A 433 4.01 -4.25 -32.50
C SER A 433 2.99 -3.98 -31.41
N ILE A 434 3.10 -4.71 -30.30
CA ILE A 434 2.26 -4.56 -29.12
C ILE A 434 3.16 -4.12 -27.98
N HIS A 435 2.84 -2.98 -27.40
CA HIS A 435 3.55 -2.41 -26.27
C HIS A 435 2.61 -2.35 -25.08
N VAL A 436 2.97 -3.12 -24.06
CA VAL A 436 2.24 -3.24 -22.80
C VAL A 436 2.78 -2.18 -21.85
N VAL A 437 1.87 -1.42 -21.25
CA VAL A 437 2.19 -0.34 -20.33
C VAL A 437 1.35 -0.43 -19.06
N GLN A 438 1.83 0.21 -18.00
CA GLN A 438 1.17 0.30 -16.71
C GLN A 438 1.17 1.74 -16.21
N GLY A 439 0.02 2.25 -15.79
CA GLY A 439 -0.12 3.60 -15.26
C GLY A 439 -1.51 4.20 -15.45
N GLU A 440 -1.73 5.36 -14.82
CA GLU A 440 -3.04 6.05 -14.82
C GLU A 440 -3.12 7.23 -15.80
N ARG A 441 -1.98 7.69 -16.33
CA ARG A 441 -1.89 8.77 -17.32
C ARG A 441 -2.43 8.31 -18.68
N GLU A 442 -2.87 9.26 -19.51
CA GLU A 442 -3.47 8.95 -20.82
C GLU A 442 -2.46 8.74 -21.96
N MET A 443 -1.21 9.16 -21.75
CA MET A 443 -0.14 9.10 -22.76
C MET A 443 0.92 8.06 -22.40
N VAL A 444 1.40 7.32 -23.40
CA VAL A 444 2.38 6.23 -23.24
C VAL A 444 3.70 6.72 -22.64
N ALA A 445 4.13 7.93 -23.00
CA ALA A 445 5.37 8.52 -22.49
C ALA A 445 5.36 8.77 -20.97
N ASP A 446 4.16 8.88 -20.39
CA ASP A 446 3.96 9.11 -18.96
C ASP A 446 3.59 7.83 -18.19
N CYS A 447 3.59 6.68 -18.87
CA CYS A 447 3.31 5.38 -18.29
C CYS A 447 4.57 4.51 -18.26
N ARG A 448 4.58 3.53 -17.36
CA ARG A 448 5.67 2.57 -17.26
C ARG A 448 5.56 1.54 -18.38
N SER A 449 6.64 1.33 -19.12
CA SER A 449 6.74 0.23 -20.08
C SER A 449 6.92 -1.09 -19.34
N LEU A 450 6.03 -2.06 -19.59
CA LEU A 450 6.14 -3.42 -19.06
C LEU A 450 6.83 -4.36 -20.05
N GLY A 451 6.60 -4.16 -21.35
CA GLY A 451 7.24 -4.97 -22.38
C GLY A 451 6.72 -4.70 -23.78
N LYS A 452 7.49 -5.12 -24.78
CA LYS A 452 7.12 -5.01 -26.20
C LYS A 452 7.32 -6.35 -26.89
N PHE A 453 6.35 -6.75 -27.71
CA PHE A 453 6.47 -7.91 -28.58
C PHE A 453 5.81 -7.65 -29.93
N SER A 454 6.11 -8.46 -30.94
CA SER A 454 5.54 -8.29 -32.28
C SER A 454 4.81 -9.54 -32.73
N LEU A 455 3.54 -9.37 -33.08
CA LEU A 455 2.76 -10.38 -33.78
C LEU A 455 3.14 -10.37 -35.27
N LYS A 456 3.53 -11.51 -35.82
CA LYS A 456 3.86 -11.70 -37.25
C LYS A 456 2.88 -12.71 -37.85
N GLY A 457 2.65 -12.64 -39.16
CA GLY A 457 1.75 -13.59 -39.85
C GLY A 457 0.31 -13.09 -39.95
N ILE A 458 0.11 -11.77 -39.90
CA ILE A 458 -1.17 -11.14 -40.21
C ILE A 458 -1.40 -11.26 -41.74
N PRO A 459 -2.60 -11.67 -42.19
CA PRO A 459 -2.88 -11.79 -43.61
C PRO A 459 -2.83 -10.42 -44.30
N PRO A 460 -2.32 -10.33 -45.55
CA PRO A 460 -2.21 -9.07 -46.27
C PRO A 460 -3.61 -8.60 -46.73
N LEU A 461 -4.32 -7.89 -45.85
CA LEU A 461 -5.66 -7.37 -46.06
C LEU A 461 -5.65 -5.84 -46.12
N PRO A 462 -6.69 -5.19 -46.67
CA PRO A 462 -6.88 -3.75 -46.52
C PRO A 462 -6.90 -3.34 -45.04
N ALA A 463 -6.44 -2.12 -44.74
CA ALA A 463 -6.46 -1.59 -43.38
C ALA A 463 -7.88 -1.68 -42.77
N GLY A 464 -7.99 -2.09 -41.51
CA GLY A 464 -9.27 -2.23 -40.81
C GLY A 464 -9.94 -3.61 -40.89
N PHE A 465 -9.44 -4.54 -41.72
CA PHE A 465 -10.08 -5.84 -41.93
C PHE A 465 -9.49 -6.99 -41.11
N ALA A 466 -8.22 -6.92 -40.73
CA ALA A 466 -7.60 -7.94 -39.89
C ALA A 466 -8.14 -7.87 -38.46
N LYS A 467 -8.46 -9.02 -37.85
CA LYS A 467 -8.97 -9.09 -36.48
C LYS A 467 -7.93 -9.70 -35.56
N ILE A 468 -7.36 -8.89 -34.69
CA ILE A 468 -6.37 -9.30 -33.70
C ILE A 468 -6.99 -9.22 -32.31
N GLU A 469 -7.18 -10.36 -31.65
CA GLU A 469 -7.55 -10.39 -30.23
C GLU A 469 -6.31 -10.25 -29.36
N VAL A 470 -6.30 -9.27 -28.47
CA VAL A 470 -5.28 -9.12 -27.44
C VAL A 470 -5.92 -9.44 -26.10
N THR A 471 -5.34 -10.41 -25.39
CA THR A 471 -5.82 -10.87 -24.08
C THR A 471 -4.82 -10.51 -23.01
N PHE A 472 -5.28 -9.82 -21.97
CA PHE A 472 -4.56 -9.57 -20.74
C PHE A 472 -5.09 -10.56 -19.69
N ASP A 473 -4.21 -11.39 -19.16
CA ASP A 473 -4.52 -12.41 -18.17
C ASP A 473 -3.62 -12.19 -16.95
N VAL A 474 -4.21 -11.90 -15.80
CA VAL A 474 -3.51 -11.71 -14.53
C VAL A 474 -3.93 -12.82 -13.59
N ASP A 475 -2.96 -13.61 -13.15
CA ASP A 475 -3.22 -14.73 -12.24
C ASP A 475 -3.34 -14.29 -10.77
N ALA A 476 -3.57 -15.25 -9.87
CA ALA A 476 -3.73 -15.00 -8.45
C ALA A 476 -2.43 -14.52 -7.75
N ASP A 477 -1.27 -14.71 -8.37
CA ASP A 477 0.03 -14.25 -7.90
C ASP A 477 0.43 -12.88 -8.50
N GLY A 478 -0.44 -12.32 -9.36
CA GLY A 478 -0.23 -11.04 -10.03
C GLY A 478 0.73 -11.11 -11.22
N LEU A 479 1.02 -12.30 -11.77
CA LEU A 479 1.76 -12.44 -13.02
C LEU A 479 0.84 -12.06 -14.19
N LEU A 480 1.27 -11.10 -15.02
CA LEU A 480 0.55 -10.68 -16.21
C LEU A 480 1.07 -11.44 -17.43
N THR A 481 0.17 -12.14 -18.11
CA THR A 481 0.37 -12.69 -19.44
C THR A 481 -0.41 -11.84 -20.44
N VAL A 482 0.29 -11.23 -21.40
CA VAL A 482 -0.35 -10.56 -22.53
C VAL A 482 -0.13 -11.37 -23.79
N SER A 483 -1.21 -11.78 -24.43
CA SER A 483 -1.18 -12.55 -25.67
C SER A 483 -1.94 -11.85 -26.79
N ALA A 484 -1.53 -12.10 -28.03
CA ALA A 484 -2.19 -11.58 -29.22
C ALA A 484 -2.36 -12.66 -30.27
N GLN A 485 -3.57 -12.76 -30.83
CA GLN A 485 -3.92 -13.76 -31.82
C GLN A 485 -4.68 -13.15 -33.01
N GLU A 486 -4.23 -13.42 -34.24
CA GLU A 486 -5.02 -13.10 -35.44
C GLU A 486 -6.00 -14.24 -35.75
N LYS A 487 -7.28 -13.92 -35.91
CA LYS A 487 -8.37 -14.92 -35.97
C LYS A 487 -8.35 -15.83 -37.21
N THR A 488 -7.81 -15.36 -38.33
CA THR A 488 -7.91 -16.07 -39.62
C THR A 488 -6.75 -17.05 -39.81
N THR A 489 -5.53 -16.61 -39.51
CA THR A 489 -4.28 -17.38 -39.68
C THR A 489 -3.91 -18.14 -38.42
N GLY A 490 -4.49 -17.78 -37.27
CA GLY A 490 -4.14 -18.36 -35.97
C GLY A 490 -2.75 -17.93 -35.48
N ALA A 491 -2.13 -16.94 -36.14
CA ALA A 491 -0.85 -16.38 -35.71
C ALA A 491 -0.96 -15.90 -34.26
N TYR A 492 -0.03 -16.32 -33.41
CA TYR A 492 -0.07 -16.11 -31.96
C TYR A 492 1.29 -15.65 -31.44
N GLN A 493 1.29 -14.72 -30.49
CA GLN A 493 2.47 -14.35 -29.72
C GLN A 493 2.07 -13.86 -28.33
N ALA A 494 2.88 -14.13 -27.32
CA ALA A 494 2.65 -13.67 -25.95
C ALA A 494 3.93 -13.20 -25.26
N ILE A 495 3.76 -12.49 -24.15
CA ILE A 495 4.80 -12.10 -23.20
C ILE A 495 4.27 -12.26 -21.77
N GLU A 496 5.14 -12.66 -20.85
CA GLU A 496 4.88 -12.69 -19.42
C GLU A 496 5.68 -11.59 -18.73
N VAL A 497 5.03 -10.80 -17.89
CA VAL A 497 5.65 -9.70 -17.14
C VAL A 497 5.09 -9.69 -15.73
N GLN A 498 5.94 -9.46 -14.74
CA GLN A 498 5.49 -9.22 -13.37
C GLN A 498 5.32 -7.71 -13.14
N PRO A 499 4.09 -7.17 -13.10
CA PRO A 499 3.87 -5.71 -13.16
C PRO A 499 4.42 -4.98 -11.94
N GLY A 500 4.34 -5.58 -10.74
CA GLY A 500 4.80 -4.97 -9.49
C GLY A 500 6.31 -5.01 -9.25
N HIS A 501 7.09 -5.73 -10.07
CA HIS A 501 8.51 -5.92 -9.79
C HIS A 501 9.30 -4.60 -9.94
N GLY A 502 9.90 -4.11 -8.86
CA GLY A 502 10.80 -2.95 -8.86
C GLY A 502 10.12 -1.58 -8.68
N LEU A 503 8.85 -1.52 -8.27
CA LEU A 503 8.19 -0.29 -7.82
C LEU A 503 8.13 -0.27 -6.28
N THR A 504 8.43 0.88 -5.67
CA THR A 504 8.11 1.12 -4.25
C THR A 504 6.65 1.53 -4.09
N THR A 505 6.11 1.39 -2.88
CA THR A 505 4.76 1.87 -2.56
C THR A 505 4.62 3.37 -2.85
N ASP A 506 5.62 4.17 -2.48
CA ASP A 506 5.63 5.62 -2.70
C ASP A 506 5.65 5.98 -4.20
N GLU A 507 6.42 5.25 -5.02
CA GLU A 507 6.42 5.43 -6.47
C GLU A 507 5.05 5.11 -7.07
N MET A 508 4.39 4.05 -6.60
CA MET A 508 3.04 3.71 -7.04
C MET A 508 2.03 4.78 -6.64
N GLU A 509 2.05 5.23 -5.39
CA GLU A 509 1.18 6.31 -4.90
C GLU A 509 1.40 7.60 -5.69
N GLN A 510 2.66 7.93 -5.98
CA GLN A 510 3.01 9.11 -6.76
C GLN A 510 2.58 8.97 -8.22
N MET A 511 2.66 7.79 -8.83
CA MET A 511 2.14 7.52 -10.17
C MET A 511 0.61 7.68 -10.25
N VAL A 512 -0.10 7.14 -9.26
CA VAL A 512 -1.57 7.31 -9.14
C VAL A 512 -1.92 8.78 -8.95
N PHE A 513 -1.22 9.46 -8.03
CA PHE A 513 -1.42 10.86 -7.75
C PHE A 513 -1.16 11.75 -8.97
N ASN A 514 -0.07 11.50 -9.70
CA ASN A 514 0.24 12.19 -10.95
C ASN A 514 -0.86 11.97 -12.00
N GLY A 515 -1.42 10.76 -12.09
CA GLY A 515 -2.61 10.47 -12.90
C GLY A 515 -3.78 11.40 -12.61
N PHE A 516 -4.09 11.63 -11.32
CA PHE A 516 -5.15 12.55 -10.91
C PHE A 516 -4.81 14.04 -11.09
N GLN A 517 -3.52 14.40 -10.96
CA GLN A 517 -3.07 15.77 -11.13
C GLN A 517 -3.10 16.23 -12.58
N SER A 518 -2.80 15.32 -13.49
CA SER A 518 -2.63 15.62 -14.90
C SER A 518 -3.91 15.47 -15.72
N ALA A 519 -5.07 15.21 -15.10
CA ALA A 519 -6.31 14.87 -15.80
C ALA A 519 -6.73 15.88 -16.91
N GLU A 520 -6.62 17.19 -16.64
CA GLU A 520 -6.99 18.22 -17.63
C GLU A 520 -6.00 18.24 -18.81
N VAL A 521 -4.70 18.23 -18.51
CA VAL A 521 -3.62 18.17 -19.51
C VAL A 521 -3.68 16.88 -20.32
N ASP A 522 -3.97 15.77 -19.67
CA ASP A 522 -4.11 14.44 -20.28
C ASP A 522 -5.34 14.36 -21.18
N MET A 523 -6.45 14.98 -20.79
CA MET A 523 -7.65 15.04 -21.62
C MET A 523 -7.37 15.84 -22.90
N GLU A 524 -6.66 16.97 -22.79
CA GLU A 524 -6.23 17.76 -23.95
C GLU A 524 -5.25 16.98 -24.84
N ALA A 525 -4.25 16.33 -24.26
CA ALA A 525 -3.26 15.52 -24.97
C ALA A 525 -3.91 14.32 -25.69
N ARG A 526 -4.83 13.60 -25.02
CA ARG A 526 -5.62 12.51 -25.60
C ARG A 526 -6.51 13.02 -26.72
N ALA A 527 -7.21 14.13 -26.52
CA ALA A 527 -8.05 14.74 -27.56
C ALA A 527 -7.23 15.15 -28.79
N LYS A 528 -6.03 15.70 -28.58
CA LYS A 528 -5.07 16.03 -29.63
C LYS A 528 -4.62 14.77 -30.39
N GLY A 529 -4.24 13.73 -29.66
CA GLY A 529 -3.84 12.44 -30.24
C GLY A 529 -4.94 11.82 -31.10
N HIS A 530 -6.18 11.76 -30.60
CA HIS A 530 -7.33 11.26 -31.37
C HIS A 530 -7.61 12.08 -32.62
N ALA A 531 -7.56 13.42 -32.52
CA ALA A 531 -7.75 14.29 -33.67
C ALA A 531 -6.65 14.08 -34.72
N TRP A 532 -5.39 13.90 -34.29
CA TRP A 532 -4.27 13.59 -35.16
C TRP A 532 -4.44 12.23 -35.86
N VAL A 533 -4.84 11.18 -35.14
CA VAL A 533 -5.10 9.84 -35.72
C VAL A 533 -6.24 9.91 -36.74
N LYS A 534 -7.32 10.62 -36.42
CA LYS A 534 -8.44 10.84 -37.36
C LYS A 534 -7.95 11.52 -38.63
N LEU A 535 -7.17 12.60 -38.52
CA LEU A 535 -6.62 13.30 -39.68
C LEU A 535 -5.73 12.38 -40.51
N GLN A 536 -4.84 11.61 -39.89
CA GLN A 536 -3.97 10.65 -40.59
C GLN A 536 -4.77 9.61 -41.38
N PHE A 537 -5.83 9.08 -40.79
CA PHE A 537 -6.70 8.12 -41.46
C PHE A 537 -7.37 8.72 -42.70
N VAL A 538 -8.00 9.90 -42.56
CA VAL A 538 -8.68 10.59 -43.66
C VAL A 538 -7.67 10.99 -44.75
N LEU A 539 -6.52 11.54 -44.37
CA LEU A 539 -5.45 11.92 -45.29
C LEU A 539 -4.99 10.74 -46.15
N LYS A 540 -4.80 9.57 -45.54
CA LYS A 540 -4.41 8.35 -46.26
C LYS A 540 -5.49 7.88 -47.24
N LEU A 541 -6.77 8.02 -46.88
CA LEU A 541 -7.88 7.73 -47.79
C LEU A 541 -7.87 8.68 -48.99
N CYS A 542 -7.71 9.99 -48.76
CA CYS A 542 -7.62 10.99 -49.82
C CYS A 542 -6.46 10.73 -50.77
N GLN A 543 -5.28 10.40 -50.23
CA GLN A 543 -4.10 10.06 -51.03
C GLN A 543 -4.34 8.86 -51.94
N LYS A 544 -5.01 7.81 -51.46
CA LYS A 544 -5.39 6.66 -52.30
C LYS A 544 -6.33 7.06 -53.43
N ILE A 545 -7.33 7.92 -53.14
CA ILE A 545 -8.28 8.38 -54.16
C ILE A 545 -7.56 9.22 -55.22
N LEU A 546 -6.71 10.16 -54.81
CA LEU A 546 -5.89 10.95 -55.73
C LEU A 546 -4.96 10.08 -56.57
N GLN A 547 -4.38 9.03 -55.98
CA GLN A 547 -3.53 8.08 -56.71
C GLN A 547 -4.33 7.28 -57.74
N ALA A 548 -5.54 6.82 -57.40
CA ALA A 548 -6.43 6.13 -58.34
C ALA A 548 -6.92 7.05 -59.48
N LYS A 549 -7.14 8.33 -59.19
CA LYS A 549 -7.56 9.32 -60.20
C LYS A 549 -6.45 9.75 -61.16
N LYS A 550 -5.16 9.64 -60.80
CA LYS A 550 -4.02 10.01 -61.68
C LYS A 550 -3.96 9.23 -63.00
N GLU A 551 -4.78 8.17 -63.17
CA GLU A 551 -4.96 7.46 -64.44
C GLU A 551 -5.98 8.13 -65.41
N GLN A 552 -6.67 9.22 -65.01
CA GLN A 552 -7.53 10.06 -65.86
C GLN A 552 -7.31 11.58 -65.55
N PRO A 553 -7.61 12.52 -66.48
CA PRO A 553 -7.07 13.89 -66.42
C PRO A 553 -7.58 14.73 -65.23
N SER A 554 -6.66 15.44 -64.58
CA SER A 554 -6.83 16.25 -63.36
C SER A 554 -7.66 17.53 -63.56
N GLY A 555 -8.84 17.60 -62.93
CA GLY A 555 -9.65 18.81 -62.88
C GLY A 555 -9.23 19.81 -61.78
N LEU A 556 -9.81 21.02 -61.80
CA LEU A 556 -9.61 22.05 -60.75
C LEU A 556 -9.98 21.54 -59.34
N ALA A 557 -10.92 20.60 -59.28
CA ALA A 557 -11.28 19.89 -58.06
C ALA A 557 -10.07 19.12 -57.50
N ASP A 558 -9.48 18.19 -58.27
CA ASP A 558 -8.37 17.36 -57.81
C ASP A 558 -7.15 18.19 -57.38
N GLN A 559 -6.91 19.34 -58.01
CA GLN A 559 -5.86 20.28 -57.60
C GLN A 559 -6.12 20.90 -56.22
N LYS A 560 -7.39 21.26 -55.92
CA LYS A 560 -7.79 21.75 -54.59
C LYS A 560 -7.68 20.67 -53.52
N LEU A 561 -8.05 19.42 -53.85
CA LEU A 561 -7.90 18.29 -52.93
C LEU A 561 -6.42 17.97 -52.69
N GLN A 562 -5.58 17.99 -53.72
CA GLN A 562 -4.14 17.77 -53.59
C GLN A 562 -3.49 18.84 -52.69
N ALA A 563 -3.82 20.13 -52.89
CA ALA A 563 -3.34 21.20 -52.03
C ALA A 563 -3.74 20.99 -50.56
N LEU A 564 -5.01 20.61 -50.30
CA LEU A 564 -5.50 20.34 -48.96
C LEU A 564 -4.82 19.12 -48.31
N VAL A 565 -4.51 18.07 -49.08
CA VAL A 565 -3.76 16.90 -48.64
C VAL A 565 -2.32 17.26 -48.29
N ASP A 566 -1.68 18.12 -49.08
CA ASP A 566 -0.30 18.57 -48.84
C ASP A 566 -0.21 19.45 -47.58
N GLU A 567 -1.17 20.38 -47.39
CA GLU A 567 -1.31 21.19 -46.18
C GLU A 567 -1.51 20.31 -44.93
N ALA A 568 -2.44 19.34 -44.99
CA ALA A 568 -2.67 18.40 -43.90
C ALA A 568 -1.45 17.51 -43.62
N ALA A 569 -0.69 17.13 -44.65
CA ALA A 569 0.53 16.33 -44.49
C ALA A 569 1.64 17.11 -43.79
N ILE A 570 1.75 18.42 -44.01
CA ILE A 570 2.67 19.31 -43.29
C ILE A 570 2.21 19.47 -41.84
N LEU A 571 0.92 19.76 -41.63
CA LEU A 571 0.34 19.97 -40.30
C LEU A 571 0.55 18.78 -39.36
N THR A 572 0.44 17.55 -39.89
CA THR A 572 0.66 16.33 -39.10
C THR A 572 2.12 16.11 -38.70
N LYS A 573 3.08 16.77 -39.35
CA LYS A 573 4.52 16.71 -39.04
C LYS A 573 5.00 17.84 -38.12
N GLU A 574 4.37 19.02 -38.17
CA GLU A 574 4.83 20.24 -37.45
C GLU A 574 4.09 20.52 -36.12
N HIS A 575 3.57 19.49 -35.45
CA HIS A 575 2.88 19.59 -34.14
C HIS A 575 1.63 20.52 -34.10
N GLY A 576 0.72 20.40 -35.07
CA GLY A 576 -0.56 21.13 -35.06
C GLY A 576 -1.40 21.01 -33.78
N THR A 577 -2.37 21.90 -33.57
CA THR A 577 -3.29 21.89 -32.42
C THR A 577 -4.49 20.97 -32.68
N THR A 578 -5.21 20.60 -31.62
CA THR A 578 -6.42 19.76 -31.69
C THR A 578 -7.45 20.32 -32.67
N ASP A 579 -7.69 21.63 -32.63
CA ASP A 579 -8.66 22.29 -33.50
C ASP A 579 -8.22 22.28 -34.96
N MET A 580 -6.93 22.53 -35.23
CA MET A 580 -6.39 22.43 -36.59
C MET A 580 -6.54 21.00 -37.14
N PHE A 581 -6.23 19.97 -36.35
CA PHE A 581 -6.41 18.59 -36.80
C PHE A 581 -7.88 18.25 -37.11
N ARG A 582 -8.81 18.71 -36.27
CA ARG A 582 -10.26 18.52 -36.49
C ARG A 582 -10.76 19.27 -37.71
N GLU A 583 -10.33 20.52 -37.89
CA GLU A 583 -10.70 21.35 -39.03
C GLU A 583 -10.25 20.70 -40.34
N TYR A 584 -8.99 20.31 -40.45
CA TYR A 584 -8.47 19.68 -41.68
C TYR A 584 -9.10 18.31 -41.93
N ALA A 585 -9.36 17.52 -40.89
CA ALA A 585 -10.07 16.25 -41.04
C ALA A 585 -11.48 16.48 -41.61
N ASN A 586 -12.23 17.45 -41.06
CA ASN A 586 -13.56 17.79 -41.55
C ASN A 586 -13.53 18.38 -42.97
N ARG A 587 -12.55 19.22 -43.30
CA ARG A 587 -12.38 19.78 -44.66
C ARG A 587 -12.14 18.66 -45.68
N LEU A 588 -11.29 17.68 -45.36
CA LEU A 588 -11.04 16.53 -46.22
C LEU A 588 -12.27 15.62 -46.33
N GLU A 589 -12.99 15.36 -45.23
CA GLU A 589 -14.24 14.57 -45.25
C GLU A 589 -15.35 15.24 -46.06
N ASN A 590 -15.53 16.55 -45.90
CA ASN A 590 -16.56 17.32 -46.60
C ASN A 590 -16.29 17.42 -48.09
N TYR A 591 -15.03 17.39 -48.52
CA TYR A 591 -14.67 17.37 -49.92
C TYR A 591 -15.32 16.20 -50.68
N PHE A 592 -15.46 15.03 -50.05
CA PHE A 592 -16.14 13.88 -50.65
C PHE A 592 -17.66 13.94 -50.59
N LYS A 593 -18.22 14.73 -49.67
CA LYS A 593 -19.68 14.93 -49.57
C LYS A 593 -20.19 15.91 -50.64
N SER A 594 -19.37 16.90 -51.02
CA SER A 594 -19.75 17.91 -52.03
C SER A 594 -19.59 17.47 -53.49
N ASP A 595 -18.96 16.32 -53.76
CA ASP A 595 -18.78 15.74 -55.10
C ASP A 595 -19.86 14.68 -55.44
N GLN A 596 -20.84 14.46 -54.54
CA GLN A 596 -21.96 13.52 -54.73
C GLN A 596 -23.30 14.19 -55.08
N ASP A 597 -23.38 15.52 -55.07
CA ASP A 597 -24.48 16.35 -55.59
C ASP A 597 -24.02 17.04 -56.88
#